data_AF-A0AAV5LYY5-F1
#
_entry.id   AF-A0AAV5LYY5-F1
#
_cell.length_a   1.000
_cell.length_b   1.000
_cell.length_c   1.000
_cell.angle_alpha   90.00
_cell.angle_beta   90.00
_cell.angle_gamma   90.00
#
_symmetry.space_group_name_H-M   'P 1'
#
loop_
_entity.id
_entity.type
_entity.pdbx_description
1 polymer ?
#
loop_
_entity_poly.entity_id
_entity_poly.type
_entity_poly.pdbx_seq_one_letter_code
_entity_poly.pdbx_strand_id
1 'polypeptide(L)' 'MTLHIRQLAGKNSHHIIEATFKAFARALRQATEYDARRHGTIPSSKGVLSRS' A
#
# COMPACT_ATOMS: atom_id res chain seq x y z
N MET A 1 7.22 0.20 6.79
CA MET A 1 6.08 0.54 5.92
C MET A 1 6.10 2.04 5.73
N THR A 2 5.97 2.51 4.50
CA THR A 2 5.77 3.93 4.19
C THR A 2 4.36 4.07 3.63
N LEU A 3 3.54 4.92 4.24
CA LEU A 3 2.11 5.03 3.95
C LEU A 3 1.74 6.49 3.71
N HIS A 4 1.05 6.75 2.60
CA HIS A 4 0.47 8.05 2.30
C HIS A 4 -1.03 7.88 2.05
N ILE A 5 -1.83 8.71 2.70
CA ILE A 5 -3.28 8.80 2.51
C ILE A 5 -3.59 10.26 2.23
N ARG A 6 -4.37 10.53 1.18
CA ARG A 6 -4.82 11.88 0.84
C ARG A 6 -6.32 11.88 0.68
N GLN A 7 -7.00 12.74 1.43
CA GLN A 7 -8.42 13.02 1.20
C GLN A 7 -8.55 13.96 0.00
N LEU A 8 -9.09 13.46 -1.10
CA LEU A 8 -9.31 14.27 -2.32
C LEU A 8 -10.68 14.97 -2.30
N ALA A 9 -11.65 14.37 -1.62
CA ALA A 9 -13.01 14.88 -1.44
C ALA A 9 -13.67 14.23 -0.22
N GLY A 10 -14.81 14.75 0.22
CA GLY A 10 -15.67 14.16 1.25
C GLY A 10 -16.19 15.18 2.26
N LYS A 11 -17.40 14.94 2.77
CA LYS A 11 -18.05 15.76 3.81
C LYS A 11 -18.50 14.93 5.03
N ASN A 12 -19.00 13.71 4.79
CA ASN A 12 -19.43 12.81 5.85
C ASN A 12 -18.23 12.00 6.36
N SER A 13 -17.98 12.05 7.67
CA SER A 13 -16.84 11.39 8.30
C SER A 13 -16.85 9.86 8.15
N HIS A 14 -18.03 9.23 8.21
CA HIS A 14 -18.16 7.79 8.01
C HIS A 14 -17.68 7.38 6.62
N HIS A 15 -18.15 8.07 5.57
CA HIS A 15 -17.73 7.78 4.19
C HIS A 15 -16.25 8.07 3.94
N ILE A 16 -15.68 9.14 4.52
CA ILE A 16 -14.25 9.45 4.38
C ILE A 16 -13.39 8.33 4.96
N ILE A 17 -13.73 7.85 6.16
CA ILE A 17 -12.98 6.79 6.84
C ILE A 17 -13.15 5.47 6.07
N GLU A 18 -14.38 5.10 5.70
CA GLU A 18 -14.65 3.89 4.94
C GLU A 18 -13.90 3.88 3.60
N ALA A 19 -13.92 5.00 2.85
CA ALA A 19 -13.17 5.14 1.61
C ALA A 19 -11.65 5.02 1.84
N THR A 20 -11.14 5.58 2.93
CA THR A 20 -9.73 5.47 3.31
C THR A 20 -9.33 4.01 3.54
N PHE A 21 -10.11 3.26 4.31
CA PHE A 21 -9.81 1.85 4.58
C PHE A 21 -9.96 0.97 3.33
N LYS A 22 -10.96 1.24 2.48
CA LYS A 22 -11.09 0.55 1.19
C LYS A 22 -9.89 0.80 0.27
N ALA A 23 -9.44 2.06 0.17
CA ALA A 23 -8.26 2.41 -0.62
C ALA A 23 -6.99 1.77 -0.06
N PHE A 24 -6.80 1.83 1.26
CA PHE A 24 -5.69 1.20 1.96
C PHE A 24 -5.66 -0.31 1.72
N ALA A 25 -6.79 -1.02 1.88
CA ALA A 25 -6.85 -2.46 1.70
C ALA A 25 -6.47 -2.88 0.27
N ARG A 26 -6.92 -2.14 -0.75
CA ARG A 26 -6.55 -2.42 -2.14
C ARG A 26 -5.08 -2.15 -2.43
N ALA A 27 -4.55 -1.03 -1.93
CA ALA A 27 -3.14 -0.67 -2.11
C ALA A 27 -2.22 -1.66 -1.38
N LEU A 28 -2.57 -2.06 -0.16
CA LEU A 28 -1.81 -3.05 0.61
C LEU A 28 -1.84 -4.40 -0.09
N ARG A 29 -3.01 -4.87 -0.54
CA ARG A 29 -3.14 -6.11 -1.30
C ARG A 29 -2.17 -6.13 -2.48
N GLN A 30 -2.19 -5.07 -3.30
CA GLN A 30 -1.28 -4.95 -4.44
C GLN A 30 0.19 -4.95 -4.02
N ALA A 31 0.54 -4.29 -2.92
CA ALA A 31 1.92 -4.22 -2.44
C ALA A 31 2.44 -5.56 -1.87
N THR A 32 1.54 -6.43 -1.40
CA THR A 32 1.89 -7.74 -0.81
C THR A 32 1.72 -8.92 -1.76
N GLU A 33 1.14 -8.73 -2.94
CA GLU A 33 0.98 -9.77 -3.95
C GLU A 33 2.33 -10.21 -4.54
N TYR A 34 2.42 -11.47 -4.96
CA TYR A 34 3.61 -12.00 -5.62
C TYR A 34 3.77 -11.41 -7.03
N ASP A 35 4.94 -10.85 -7.32
CA ASP A 35 5.29 -10.34 -8.66
C ASP A 35 5.97 -11.44 -9.49
N ALA A 36 5.20 -12.10 -10.35
CA ALA A 36 5.67 -13.20 -11.20
C ALA A 36 6.85 -12.82 -12.11
N ARG A 37 7.00 -11.54 -12.46
CA ARG A 37 8.08 -11.06 -13.35
C ARG A 37 9.43 -10.92 -12.64
N ARG A 38 9.43 -10.93 -11.30
CA ARG A 38 10.63 -10.73 -10.49
C ARG A 38 11.38 -12.01 -10.18
N HIS A 39 10.79 -13.19 -10.46
CA HIS A 39 11.38 -14.49 -10.20
C HIS A 39 11.93 -14.63 -8.76
N GLY A 40 11.21 -14.07 -7.78
CA GLY A 40 11.60 -14.13 -6.36
C GLY A 40 12.71 -13.17 -5.91
N THR A 41 13.19 -12.27 -6.78
CA THR A 41 14.21 -11.27 -6.40
C THR A 41 13.67 -10.20 -5.44
N ILE A 42 14.53 -9.72 -4.53
CA ILE A 42 14.19 -8.66 -3.59
C ILE A 42 14.01 -7.34 -4.36
N PRO A 43 12.89 -6.61 -4.20
CA PRO A 43 12.60 -5.37 -4.93
C PRO A 43 13.37 -4.17 -4.34
N SER A 44 14.70 -4.25 -4.27
CA SER A 44 15.59 -3.22 -3.73
C SER A 44 16.94 -3.27 -4.46
N SER A 45 17.41 -2.13 -4.97
CA SER A 45 18.75 -2.03 -5.58
C SER A 45 19.88 -2.29 -4.58
N LYS A 46 19.60 -2.13 -3.28
CA LYS A 46 20.51 -2.44 -2.18
C LYS A 46 20.47 -3.91 -1.75
N GLY A 47 19.65 -4.74 -2.42
CA GLY A 47 19.54 -6.17 -2.12
C GLY A 47 18.85 -6.51 -0.80
N VAL A 48 18.37 -5.53 -0.04
CA VAL A 48 17.74 -5.74 1.27
C VAL A 48 16.57 -4.79 1.51
N LEU A 49 15.56 -5.27 2.24
CA LEU A 49 14.52 -4.49 2.88
C LEU A 49 14.44 -4.96 4.34
N SER A 50 14.81 -4.09 5.29
CA SER A 50 14.78 -4.39 6.73
C SER A 50 14.04 -3.30 7.50
N ARG A 51 13.61 -3.65 8.72
CA ARG A 51 13.03 -2.73 9.71
C ARG A 51 14.04 -2.33 10.81
N SER A 52 15.12 -3.11 10.93
CA SER A 52 16.18 -2.95 11.94
C SER A 52 17.01 -1.70 11.73
#